data_AF-A0A7S3ZZ28-F1
#
_entry.id   AF-A0A7S3ZZ28-F1
#
_cell.length_a   1.000
_cell.length_b   1.000
_cell.length_c   1.000
_cell.angle_alpha   90.00
_cell.angle_beta   90.00
_cell.angle_gamma   90.00
#
_symmetry.space_group_name_H-M   'P 1'
#
loop_
_entity.id
_entity.type
_entity.pdbx_description
1 polymer ?
#
loop_
_entity_poly.entity_id
_entity_poly.type
_entity_poly.pdbx_seq_one_letter_code
_entity_poly.pdbx_strand_id
1 'polypeptide(L)'
;MEKKFREFFLNVAAALRVVDSDVNAKFKVRPEDASLLKARDDCAKEVRARFLDDFDTPNAVKALQKLVDSTGSYLSTLEATNSQPSSLALCAAARYVAETWLKLGVQGLCSDEVLDALRVYPSQTSAKKSSGAASAPLLDALSNFRDGVRGAGRTQDTAGVLRLCDELRDLVLPELGVRLEDKGAGSVWKLDDPEVLRAERARKVEEAQAKADAKRLAAEKAAAKEAAARVDPRDMFKNGPYKAFDADGVPTQNDKGEPLPKSQFKKLKKQWEAQKKAFEKASAK
;
A
#
# COMPACT_ATOMS: atom_id res chain seq x y z
N MET A 1 5.77 -11.39 5.19
CA MET A 1 6.18 -11.60 6.60
C MET A 1 7.31 -10.66 6.96
N GLU A 2 8.42 -10.70 6.24
CA GLU A 2 9.58 -9.81 6.43
C GLU A 2 9.22 -8.31 6.49
N LYS A 3 8.41 -7.81 5.54
CA LYS A 3 7.93 -6.42 5.53
C LYS A 3 7.30 -5.99 6.85
N LYS A 4 6.53 -6.87 7.52
CA LYS A 4 5.87 -6.57 8.79
C LYS A 4 6.89 -6.36 9.92
N PHE A 5 7.95 -7.18 9.96
CA PHE A 5 9.02 -7.06 10.94
C PHE A 5 9.91 -5.84 10.68
N ARG A 6 10.25 -5.55 9.42
CA ARG A 6 10.95 -4.32 9.04
C ARG A 6 10.16 -3.09 9.48
N GLU A 7 8.89 -3.02 9.09
CA GLU A 7 7.97 -1.95 9.46
C GLU A 7 7.86 -1.78 10.98
N PHE A 8 7.81 -2.89 11.73
CA PHE A 8 7.85 -2.87 13.20
C PHE A 8 9.10 -2.16 13.75
N PHE A 9 10.29 -2.52 13.29
CA PHE A 9 11.53 -1.90 13.76
C PHE A 9 11.63 -0.42 13.37
N LEU A 10 11.15 -0.04 12.18
CA LEU A 10 11.08 1.36 11.75
C LEU A 10 10.14 2.18 12.65
N ASN A 11 8.99 1.63 13.01
CA ASN A 11 8.04 2.26 13.94
C ASN A 11 8.62 2.41 15.35
N VAL A 12 9.30 1.38 15.87
CA VAL A 12 9.96 1.45 17.18
C VAL A 12 11.06 2.51 17.18
N ALA A 13 11.91 2.55 16.14
CA ALA A 13 12.97 3.55 16.04
C ALA A 13 12.42 4.99 15.94
N ALA A 14 11.30 5.17 15.24
CA ALA A 14 10.60 6.46 15.22
C ALA A 14 10.06 6.86 16.60
N ALA A 15 9.46 5.93 17.33
CA ALA A 15 8.94 6.19 18.67
C ALA A 15 10.07 6.51 19.67
N LEU A 16 11.19 5.77 19.64
CA LEU A 16 12.32 5.99 20.55
C LEU A 16 12.98 7.37 20.37
N ARG A 17 13.04 7.89 19.13
CA ARG A 17 13.54 9.25 18.86
C ARG A 17 12.75 10.34 19.58
N VAL A 18 11.46 10.15 19.79
CA VAL A 18 10.61 11.09 20.53
C VAL A 18 10.86 10.96 22.04
N VAL A 19 10.97 9.73 22.54
CA VAL A 19 11.13 9.46 23.97
C VAL A 19 12.48 9.93 24.51
N ASP A 20 13.57 9.76 23.74
CA ASP A 20 14.93 10.16 24.17
C ASP A 20 15.10 11.69 24.32
N SER A 21 14.17 12.49 23.79
CA SER A 21 14.20 13.95 23.93
C SER A 21 13.76 14.46 25.32
N ASP A 22 13.11 13.62 26.14
CA ASP A 22 12.63 13.99 27.48
C ASP A 22 13.39 13.23 28.59
N VAL A 23 14.57 13.74 28.93
CA VAL A 23 15.48 13.18 29.95
C VAL A 23 14.94 13.22 31.39
N ASN A 24 13.81 13.92 31.64
CA ASN A 24 13.25 14.12 32.98
C ASN A 24 11.93 13.35 33.22
N ALA A 25 11.45 12.59 32.24
CA ALA A 25 10.25 11.78 32.40
C ALA A 25 10.46 10.71 33.49
N LYS A 26 9.79 10.88 34.64
CA LYS A 26 9.69 9.82 35.66
C LYS A 26 8.81 8.70 35.10
N PHE A 27 9.43 7.69 34.48
CA PHE A 27 8.70 6.56 33.89
C PHE A 27 8.09 5.68 34.98
N LYS A 28 6.86 5.99 35.39
CA LYS A 28 6.00 5.00 36.05
C LYS A 28 5.51 4.03 34.98
N VAL A 29 5.66 2.73 35.23
CA VAL A 29 5.08 1.69 34.37
C VAL A 29 3.55 1.85 34.44
N ARG A 30 2.95 2.28 33.35
CA ARG A 30 1.49 2.38 33.25
C ARG A 30 0.86 1.01 33.00
N PRO A 31 -0.45 0.83 33.20
CA PRO A 31 -1.14 -0.41 32.89
C PRO A 31 -0.91 -0.88 31.44
N GLU A 32 -0.84 0.04 30.49
CA GLU A 32 -0.58 -0.23 29.07
C GLU A 32 0.84 -0.75 28.85
N ASP A 33 1.84 -0.16 29.55
CA ASP A 33 3.24 -0.58 29.49
C ASP A 33 3.40 -1.99 30.10
N ALA A 34 2.73 -2.24 31.23
CA ALA A 34 2.71 -3.55 31.88
C ALA A 34 2.06 -4.62 30.99
N SER A 35 1.01 -4.27 30.26
CA SER A 35 0.36 -5.15 29.28
C SER A 35 1.33 -5.56 28.16
N LEU A 36 2.09 -4.61 27.61
CA LEU A 36 3.09 -4.89 26.58
C LEU A 36 4.23 -5.77 27.11
N LEU A 37 4.74 -5.48 28.32
CA LEU A 37 5.76 -6.30 28.97
C LEU A 37 5.28 -7.74 29.21
N LYS A 38 4.03 -7.91 29.67
CA LYS A 38 3.41 -9.23 29.81
C LYS A 38 3.29 -9.94 28.46
N ALA A 39 2.86 -9.24 27.41
CA ALA A 39 2.78 -9.81 26.06
C ALA A 39 4.15 -10.29 25.56
N ARG A 40 5.23 -9.56 25.89
CA ARG A 40 6.61 -9.99 25.61
C ARG A 40 6.96 -11.27 26.36
N ASP A 41 6.64 -11.37 27.64
CA ASP A 41 6.96 -12.57 28.44
C ASP A 41 6.16 -13.79 27.99
N ASP A 42 4.89 -13.61 27.65
CA ASP A 42 4.05 -14.67 27.10
C ASP A 42 4.55 -15.12 25.72
N CYS A 43 4.98 -14.18 24.87
CA CYS A 43 5.67 -14.49 23.61
C CYS A 43 6.95 -15.31 23.86
N ALA A 44 7.75 -14.94 24.86
CA ALA A 44 8.99 -15.64 25.17
C ALA A 44 8.77 -17.08 25.64
N LYS A 45 7.73 -17.32 26.44
CA LYS A 45 7.32 -18.67 26.85
C LYS A 45 6.85 -19.48 25.65
N GLU A 46 6.03 -18.89 24.79
CA GLU A 46 5.49 -19.56 23.60
C GLU A 46 6.60 -19.94 22.62
N VAL A 47 7.48 -19.00 22.26
CA VAL A 47 8.63 -19.26 21.38
C VAL A 47 9.51 -20.37 21.96
N ARG A 48 9.79 -20.33 23.26
CA ARG A 48 10.55 -21.40 23.92
C ARG A 48 9.84 -22.76 23.82
N ALA A 49 8.54 -22.81 24.05
CA ALA A 49 7.77 -24.05 23.93
C ALA A 49 7.82 -24.61 22.50
N ARG A 50 7.70 -23.75 21.47
CA ARG A 50 7.79 -24.16 20.06
C ARG A 50 9.18 -24.60 19.64
N PHE A 51 10.24 -23.97 20.16
CA PHE A 51 11.60 -24.44 19.88
C PHE A 51 11.93 -25.75 20.59
N LEU A 52 11.31 -26.04 21.73
CA LEU A 52 11.44 -27.33 22.41
C LEU A 52 10.60 -28.44 21.75
N ASP A 53 9.59 -28.07 20.95
CA ASP A 53 8.73 -28.97 20.19
C ASP A 53 9.23 -29.08 18.75
N ASP A 54 10.22 -29.95 18.53
CA ASP A 54 10.82 -30.26 17.21
C ASP A 54 11.23 -29.02 16.38
N PHE A 55 11.71 -27.97 17.05
CA PHE A 55 12.07 -26.71 16.41
C PHE A 55 10.97 -26.16 15.48
N ASP A 56 9.73 -26.10 15.96
CA ASP A 56 8.57 -25.52 15.26
C ASP A 56 8.73 -24.00 15.02
N THR A 57 9.58 -23.66 14.03
CA THR A 57 9.86 -22.29 13.62
C THR A 57 8.62 -21.59 13.05
N PRO A 58 7.70 -22.23 12.28
CA PRO A 58 6.52 -21.55 11.78
C PRO A 58 5.64 -20.98 12.90
N ASN A 59 5.38 -21.74 13.96
CA ASN A 59 4.54 -21.26 15.06
C ASN A 59 5.31 -20.35 16.03
N ALA A 60 6.62 -20.53 16.19
CA ALA A 60 7.46 -19.55 16.89
C ALA A 60 7.40 -18.17 16.23
N VAL A 61 7.44 -18.11 14.89
CA VAL A 61 7.34 -16.85 14.16
C VAL A 61 5.92 -16.25 14.25
N LYS A 62 4.86 -17.06 14.32
CA LYS A 62 3.51 -16.55 14.62
C LYS A 62 3.42 -15.93 16.01
N ALA A 63 4.09 -16.51 17.02
CA ALA A 63 4.17 -15.92 18.35
C ALA A 63 4.88 -14.55 18.34
N LEU A 64 5.97 -14.42 17.56
CA LEU A 64 6.63 -13.13 17.35
C LEU A 64 5.72 -12.12 16.64
N GLN A 65 4.93 -12.55 15.64
CA GLN A 65 3.97 -11.67 14.97
C GLN A 65 2.91 -11.13 15.95
N LYS A 66 2.44 -11.95 16.89
CA LYS A 66 1.49 -11.53 17.93
C LYS A 66 2.09 -10.44 18.83
N LEU A 67 3.38 -10.52 19.15
CA LEU A 67 4.07 -9.48 19.92
C LEU A 67 4.23 -8.19 19.11
N VAL A 68 4.55 -8.29 17.81
CA VAL A 68 4.59 -7.15 16.90
C VAL A 68 3.23 -6.45 16.84
N ASP A 69 2.14 -7.20 16.70
CA ASP A 69 0.79 -6.65 16.67
C ASP A 69 0.41 -5.99 18.00
N SER A 70 0.80 -6.62 19.12
CA SER A 70 0.57 -6.07 20.47
C SER A 70 1.32 -4.76 20.69
N THR A 71 2.53 -4.64 20.13
CA THR A 71 3.31 -3.40 20.16
C THR A 71 2.69 -2.32 19.28
N GLY A 72 2.18 -2.69 18.11
CA GLY A 72 1.43 -1.77 17.23
C GLY A 72 0.19 -1.21 17.92
N SER A 73 -0.64 -2.06 18.52
CA SER A 73 -1.81 -1.65 19.29
C SER A 73 -1.45 -0.75 20.49
N TYR A 74 -0.33 -1.04 21.16
CA TYR A 74 0.19 -0.21 22.24
C TYR A 74 0.54 1.21 21.74
N LEU A 75 1.29 1.32 20.64
CA LEU A 75 1.63 2.61 20.03
C LEU A 75 0.38 3.39 19.60
N SER A 76 -0.58 2.72 18.94
CA SER A 76 -1.84 3.37 18.53
C SER A 76 -2.67 3.87 19.71
N THR A 77 -2.70 3.13 20.82
CA THR A 77 -3.41 3.54 22.04
C THR A 77 -2.79 4.80 22.66
N LEU A 78 -1.47 4.88 22.61
CA LEU A 78 -0.72 6.03 23.12
C LEU A 78 -0.84 7.26 22.23
N GLU A 79 -0.84 7.07 20.91
CA GLU A 79 -1.15 8.14 19.95
C GLU A 79 -2.56 8.71 20.21
N ALA A 80 -3.56 7.84 20.46
CA ALA A 80 -4.93 8.27 20.77
C ALA A 80 -5.07 9.02 22.11
N THR A 81 -4.26 8.66 23.11
CA THR A 81 -4.23 9.31 24.44
C THR A 81 -3.23 10.46 24.52
N ASN A 82 -2.61 10.83 23.38
CA ASN A 82 -1.57 11.84 23.26
C ASN A 82 -0.46 11.71 24.33
N SER A 83 -0.09 10.46 24.63
CA SER A 83 0.85 10.09 25.68
C SER A 83 2.10 9.47 25.08
N GLN A 84 3.26 9.72 25.69
CA GLN A 84 4.53 9.17 25.21
C GLN A 84 4.65 7.68 25.54
N PRO A 85 5.27 6.85 24.69
CA PRO A 85 5.55 5.46 25.01
C PRO A 85 6.70 5.32 26.01
N SER A 86 6.69 4.20 26.74
CA SER A 86 7.78 3.81 27.62
C SER A 86 8.92 3.23 26.79
N SER A 87 10.09 3.88 26.83
CA SER A 87 11.31 3.39 26.17
C SER A 87 11.65 1.97 26.64
N LEU A 88 11.47 1.68 27.94
CA LEU A 88 11.71 0.35 28.50
C LEU A 88 10.83 -0.73 27.85
N ALA A 89 9.51 -0.49 27.77
CA ALA A 89 8.57 -1.48 27.24
C ALA A 89 8.78 -1.71 25.74
N LEU A 90 9.00 -0.64 24.97
CA LEU A 90 9.31 -0.72 23.55
C LEU A 90 10.65 -1.44 23.29
N CYS A 91 11.71 -1.04 24.00
CA CYS A 91 13.02 -1.68 23.86
C CYS A 91 12.96 -3.16 24.24
N ALA A 92 12.24 -3.53 25.32
CA ALA A 92 12.12 -4.92 25.74
C ALA A 92 11.43 -5.80 24.68
N ALA A 93 10.35 -5.31 24.06
CA ALA A 93 9.65 -6.01 22.99
C ALA A 93 10.53 -6.11 21.73
N ALA A 94 11.08 -4.99 21.27
CA ALA A 94 11.87 -4.93 20.04
C ALA A 94 13.18 -5.73 20.14
N ARG A 95 13.89 -5.63 21.27
CA ARG A 95 15.09 -6.41 21.56
C ARG A 95 14.81 -7.91 21.51
N TYR A 96 13.70 -8.36 22.10
CA TYR A 96 13.35 -9.78 22.08
C TYR A 96 13.10 -10.30 20.66
N VAL A 97 12.39 -9.53 19.84
CA VAL A 97 12.15 -9.87 18.43
C VAL A 97 13.48 -9.91 17.66
N ALA A 98 14.34 -8.91 17.83
CA ALA A 98 15.65 -8.84 17.16
C ALA A 98 16.57 -10.00 17.54
N GLU A 99 16.72 -10.27 18.85
CA GLU A 99 17.54 -11.39 19.33
C GLU A 99 17.04 -12.75 18.84
N THR A 100 15.72 -12.93 18.71
CA THR A 100 15.15 -14.20 18.22
C THR A 100 15.45 -14.40 16.74
N TRP A 101 15.31 -13.36 15.91
CA TRP A 101 15.66 -13.43 14.50
C TRP A 101 17.16 -13.66 14.27
N LEU A 102 18.00 -13.02 15.09
CA LEU A 102 19.45 -13.25 15.06
C LEU A 102 19.80 -14.70 15.39
N LYS A 103 19.16 -15.29 16.41
CA LYS A 103 19.34 -16.71 16.77
C LYS A 103 18.91 -17.65 15.64
N LEU A 104 17.93 -17.25 14.83
CA LEU A 104 17.50 -17.97 13.63
C LEU A 104 18.40 -17.70 12.40
N GLY A 105 19.43 -16.87 12.53
CA GLY A 105 20.36 -16.54 11.45
C GLY A 105 19.82 -15.54 10.42
N VAL A 106 18.72 -14.85 10.70
CA VAL A 106 18.13 -13.87 9.77
C VAL A 106 18.70 -12.48 10.05
N GLN A 107 19.34 -11.90 9.03
CA GLN A 107 19.93 -10.57 9.08
C GLN A 107 19.14 -9.59 8.20
N GLY A 108 19.40 -8.29 8.35
CA GLY A 108 18.83 -7.24 7.50
C GLY A 108 17.38 -6.84 7.82
N LEU A 109 16.77 -7.37 8.88
CA LEU A 109 15.41 -6.97 9.31
C LEU A 109 15.33 -5.59 9.96
N CYS A 110 16.45 -5.07 10.44
CA CYS A 110 16.58 -3.76 11.09
C CYS A 110 17.98 -3.18 10.81
N SER A 111 18.12 -1.85 10.85
CA SER A 111 19.42 -1.20 10.66
C SER A 111 20.32 -1.41 11.88
N ASP A 112 21.63 -1.35 11.65
CA ASP A 112 22.64 -1.46 12.72
C ASP A 112 22.44 -0.38 13.80
N GLU A 113 21.96 0.81 13.41
CA GLU A 113 21.63 1.89 14.33
C GLU A 113 20.48 1.52 15.28
N VAL A 114 19.44 0.84 14.78
CA VAL A 114 18.34 0.35 15.62
C VAL A 114 18.84 -0.76 16.55
N LEU A 115 19.69 -1.65 16.04
CA LEU A 115 20.27 -2.74 16.84
C LEU A 115 21.19 -2.22 17.96
N ASP A 116 21.96 -1.16 17.69
CA ASP A 116 22.81 -0.48 18.67
C ASP A 116 21.96 0.27 19.71
N ALA A 117 20.93 1.00 19.28
CA ALA A 117 19.99 1.67 20.18
C ALA A 117 19.27 0.67 21.12
N LEU A 118 18.90 -0.52 20.60
CA LEU A 118 18.31 -1.62 21.37
C LEU A 118 19.34 -2.42 22.19
N ARG A 119 20.64 -2.10 22.06
CA ARG A 119 21.77 -2.78 22.69
C ARG A 119 21.76 -4.30 22.47
N VAL A 120 21.35 -4.73 21.27
CA VAL A 120 21.24 -6.15 20.90
C VAL A 120 22.62 -6.80 20.79
N TYR A 121 23.63 -6.04 20.36
CA TYR A 121 25.04 -6.45 20.40
C TYR A 121 25.80 -5.67 21.48
N PRO A 122 26.82 -6.27 22.12
CA PRO A 122 27.83 -5.49 22.83
C PRO A 122 28.55 -4.62 21.79
N SER A 123 28.55 -3.31 22.00
CA SER A 123 29.15 -2.32 21.09
C SER A 123 30.58 -2.71 20.74
N GLN A 124 30.77 -3.31 19.57
CA GLN A 124 32.06 -3.44 18.93
C GLN A 124 31.94 -2.66 17.62
N THR A 125 32.77 -1.63 17.50
CA THR A 125 32.87 -0.68 16.38
C THR A 125 31.85 0.46 16.37
N SER A 126 32.15 1.48 17.18
CA SER A 126 31.86 2.87 16.88
C SER A 126 32.66 3.32 15.64
N ALA A 127 32.35 2.77 14.47
CA ALA A 127 32.78 3.34 13.21
C ALA A 127 31.98 4.63 13.00
N LYS A 128 32.51 5.72 13.55
CA LYS A 128 32.03 7.10 13.36
C LYS A 128 32.16 7.45 11.87
N LYS A 129 31.22 6.98 11.03
CA LYS A 129 31.06 7.48 9.67
C LYS A 129 30.76 8.97 9.78
N SER A 130 31.66 9.79 9.24
CA SER A 130 31.54 11.24 9.17
C SER A 130 30.18 11.63 8.57
N SER A 131 29.30 12.19 9.39
CA SER A 131 27.90 12.48 9.08
C SER A 131 27.69 13.56 8.02
N GLY A 132 28.73 14.33 7.67
CA GLY A 132 28.63 15.44 6.72
C GLY A 132 28.41 15.00 5.27
N ALA A 133 29.13 13.98 4.79
CA ALA A 133 29.01 13.52 3.40
C ALA A 133 27.74 12.69 3.14
N ALA A 134 27.26 11.96 4.16
CA ALA A 134 26.05 11.16 4.06
C ALA A 134 24.76 12.00 4.05
N SER A 135 24.80 13.21 4.61
CA SER A 135 23.64 14.11 4.69
C SER A 135 23.58 15.15 3.58
N ALA A 136 24.65 15.33 2.79
CA ALA A 136 24.72 16.33 1.72
C ALA A 136 23.55 16.22 0.71
N PRO A 137 23.18 15.03 0.19
CA PRO A 137 22.05 14.90 -0.74
C PRO A 137 20.71 15.34 -0.13
N LEU A 138 20.52 15.11 1.17
CA LEU A 138 19.32 15.54 1.91
C LEU A 138 19.30 17.06 2.10
N LEU A 139 20.45 17.66 2.42
CA LEU A 139 20.59 19.11 2.56
C LEU A 139 20.37 19.83 1.22
N ASP A 140 20.85 19.26 0.13
CA ASP A 140 20.62 19.78 -1.23
C ASP A 140 19.13 19.71 -1.59
N ALA A 141 18.49 18.56 -1.33
CA ALA A 141 17.04 18.39 -1.55
C ALA A 141 16.21 19.41 -0.76
N LEU A 142 16.51 19.62 0.52
CA LEU A 142 15.82 20.60 1.37
C LEU A 142 16.10 22.04 0.95
N SER A 143 17.31 22.34 0.49
CA SER A 143 17.67 23.68 -0.02
C SER A 143 16.89 24.01 -1.29
N ASN A 144 16.82 23.05 -2.23
CA ASN A 144 16.04 23.19 -3.46
C ASN A 144 14.54 23.34 -3.18
N PHE A 145 13.99 22.51 -2.27
CA PHE A 145 12.59 22.62 -1.84
C PHE A 145 12.29 24.00 -1.24
N ARG A 146 13.14 24.49 -0.33
CA ARG A 146 13.00 25.81 0.28
C ARG A 146 12.97 26.91 -0.77
N ASP A 147 13.86 26.85 -1.76
CA ASP A 147 13.94 27.85 -2.82
C ASP A 147 12.71 27.81 -3.74
N GLY A 148 12.19 26.60 -4.03
CA GLY A 148 10.92 26.42 -4.73
C GLY A 148 9.73 27.02 -3.97
N VAL A 149 9.60 26.73 -2.67
CA VAL A 149 8.54 27.29 -1.81
C VAL A 149 8.66 28.81 -1.73
N ARG A 150 9.88 29.35 -1.63
CA ARG A 150 10.12 30.81 -1.66
C ARG A 150 9.69 31.42 -3.00
N GLY A 151 9.93 30.72 -4.10
CA GLY A 151 9.47 31.13 -5.44
C GLY A 151 7.95 31.18 -5.52
N ALA A 152 7.28 30.08 -5.21
CA ALA A 152 5.81 29.98 -5.23
C ALA A 152 5.14 30.95 -4.24
N GLY A 153 5.76 31.17 -3.08
CA GLY A 153 5.28 32.13 -2.08
C GLY A 153 5.30 33.58 -2.57
N ARG A 154 6.30 33.97 -3.37
CA ARG A 154 6.34 35.33 -3.98
C ARG A 154 5.21 35.55 -4.97
N THR A 155 4.76 34.51 -5.66
CA THR A 155 3.66 34.56 -6.64
C THR A 155 2.31 34.18 -6.04
N GLN A 156 2.25 33.95 -4.72
CA GLN A 156 1.06 33.45 -4.02
C GLN A 156 0.45 32.17 -4.62
N ASP A 157 1.30 31.34 -5.25
CA ASP A 157 0.88 30.06 -5.85
C ASP A 157 0.80 28.96 -4.78
N THR A 158 -0.33 28.93 -4.08
CA THR A 158 -0.59 27.92 -3.04
C THR A 158 -0.65 26.50 -3.61
N ALA A 159 -1.12 26.34 -4.85
CA ALA A 159 -1.15 25.04 -5.52
C ALA A 159 0.26 24.56 -5.87
N GLY A 160 1.16 25.47 -6.26
CA GLY A 160 2.58 25.20 -6.49
C GLY A 160 3.30 24.73 -5.23
N VAL A 161 3.05 25.37 -4.08
CA VAL A 161 3.61 24.93 -2.79
C VAL A 161 3.18 23.50 -2.45
N LEU A 162 1.89 23.18 -2.59
CA LEU A 162 1.39 21.82 -2.32
C LEU A 162 2.03 20.78 -3.26
N ARG A 163 2.19 21.13 -4.54
CA ARG A 163 2.87 20.27 -5.53
C ARG A 163 4.33 20.00 -5.15
N LEU A 164 5.04 21.02 -4.67
CA LEU A 164 6.43 20.87 -4.19
C LEU A 164 6.50 19.99 -2.94
N CYS A 165 5.51 20.06 -2.05
CA CYS A 165 5.42 19.17 -0.90
C CYS A 165 5.23 17.71 -1.33
N ASP A 166 4.31 17.47 -2.28
CA ASP A 166 4.07 16.13 -2.83
C ASP A 166 5.32 15.60 -3.57
N GLU A 167 6.02 16.44 -4.34
CA GLU A 167 7.27 16.08 -5.01
C GLU A 167 8.37 15.70 -4.00
N LEU A 168 8.57 16.51 -2.96
CA LEU A 168 9.54 16.22 -1.92
C LEU A 168 9.19 14.89 -1.20
N ARG A 169 7.93 14.73 -0.78
CA ARG A 169 7.45 13.56 -0.04
C ARG A 169 7.49 12.28 -0.87
N ASP A 170 6.98 12.34 -2.09
CA ASP A 170 6.64 11.15 -2.87
C ASP A 170 7.71 10.77 -3.88
N LEU A 171 8.59 11.71 -4.29
CA LEU A 171 9.64 11.48 -5.30
C LEU A 171 11.04 11.58 -4.72
N VAL A 172 11.39 12.71 -4.10
CA VAL A 172 12.77 13.03 -3.70
C VAL A 172 13.22 12.28 -2.45
N LEU A 173 12.48 12.41 -1.34
CA LEU A 173 12.86 11.79 -0.06
C LEU A 173 13.03 10.27 -0.15
N PRO A 174 12.17 9.50 -0.85
CA PRO A 174 12.37 8.06 -0.91
C PRO A 174 13.58 7.63 -1.74
N GLU A 175 14.07 8.45 -2.68
CA GLU A 175 15.34 8.18 -3.37
C GLU A 175 16.55 8.33 -2.45
N LEU A 176 16.39 9.11 -1.38
CA LEU A 176 17.38 9.30 -0.32
C LEU A 176 17.19 8.31 0.84
N GLY A 177 16.28 7.34 0.71
CA GLY A 177 15.98 6.36 1.76
C GLY A 177 15.08 6.91 2.87
N VAL A 178 14.48 8.09 2.69
CA VAL A 178 13.61 8.73 3.69
C VAL A 178 12.15 8.52 3.31
N ARG A 179 11.41 7.84 4.17
CA ARG A 179 9.95 7.71 4.08
C ARG A 179 9.30 8.68 5.06
N LEU A 180 8.40 9.53 4.58
CA LEU A 180 7.60 10.43 5.41
C LEU A 180 6.17 9.90 5.52
N GLU A 181 5.66 9.79 6.74
CA GLU A 181 4.30 9.33 7.05
C GLU A 181 3.59 10.36 7.92
N ASP A 182 2.37 10.72 7.56
CA ASP A 182 1.54 11.61 8.36
C ASP A 182 0.83 10.83 9.47
N LYS A 183 1.08 11.21 10.73
CA LYS A 183 0.52 10.59 11.93
C LYS A 183 -0.19 11.63 12.78
N GLY A 184 -1.52 11.56 12.81
CA GLY A 184 -2.35 12.43 13.64
C GLY A 184 -2.08 13.91 13.35
N ALA A 185 -1.52 14.64 14.33
CA ALA A 185 -1.24 16.07 14.23
C ALA A 185 0.16 16.42 13.67
N GLY A 186 0.98 15.43 13.31
CA GLY A 186 2.35 15.65 12.84
C GLY A 186 2.80 14.63 11.79
N SER A 187 4.04 14.77 11.32
CA SER A 187 4.66 13.84 10.37
C SER A 187 5.85 13.12 11.02
N VAL A 188 6.00 11.83 10.70
CA VAL A 188 7.06 10.95 11.20
C VAL A 188 7.87 10.46 10.01
N TRP A 189 9.20 10.47 10.16
CA TRP A 189 10.10 9.92 9.14
C TRP A 189 10.70 8.58 9.56
N LYS A 190 10.94 7.71 8.56
CA LYS A 190 11.59 6.40 8.68
C LYS A 190 12.70 6.29 7.65
N LEU A 191 13.79 5.61 8.00
CA LEU A 191 14.90 5.32 7.09
C LEU A 191 14.77 3.89 6.58
N ASP A 192 14.76 3.72 5.26
CA ASP A 192 14.69 2.42 4.61
C ASP A 192 15.64 2.41 3.40
N ASP A 193 15.86 1.24 2.82
CA ASP A 193 16.72 1.11 1.66
C ASP A 193 16.09 1.83 0.44
N PRO A 194 16.81 2.77 -0.22
CA PRO A 194 16.33 3.44 -1.42
C PRO A 194 15.87 2.48 -2.53
N GLU A 195 16.50 1.31 -2.67
CA GLU A 195 16.11 0.30 -3.66
C GLU A 195 14.75 -0.31 -3.33
N VAL A 196 14.50 -0.60 -2.05
CA VAL A 196 13.21 -1.12 -1.57
C VAL A 196 12.10 -0.09 -1.79
N LEU A 197 12.38 1.19 -1.49
CA LEU A 197 11.42 2.27 -1.69
C LEU A 197 11.10 2.49 -3.18
N ARG A 198 12.11 2.41 -4.05
CA ARG A 198 11.95 2.51 -5.51
C ARG A 198 11.11 1.35 -6.06
N ALA A 199 11.37 0.12 -5.61
CA ALA A 199 10.60 -1.05 -6.02
C ALA A 199 9.13 -0.98 -5.56
N GLU A 200 8.88 -0.53 -4.33
CA GLU A 200 7.50 -0.34 -3.83
C GLU A 200 6.75 0.73 -4.64
N ARG A 201 7.42 1.84 -5.00
CA ARG A 201 6.83 2.88 -5.84
C ARG A 201 6.50 2.36 -7.23
N ALA A 202 7.44 1.68 -7.89
CA ALA A 202 7.23 1.11 -9.22
C ALA A 202 6.00 0.17 -9.23
N ARG A 203 5.90 -0.71 -8.22
CA ARG A 203 4.75 -1.61 -8.08
C ARG A 203 3.43 -0.86 -7.88
N LYS A 204 3.42 0.21 -7.08
CA LYS A 204 2.21 1.03 -6.87
C LYS A 204 1.78 1.75 -8.15
N VAL A 205 2.72 2.26 -8.94
CA VAL A 205 2.44 2.91 -10.23
C VAL A 205 1.87 1.90 -11.22
N GLU A 206 2.46 0.72 -11.32
CA GLU A 206 1.98 -0.36 -12.18
C GLU A 206 0.57 -0.81 -11.77
N GLU A 207 0.32 -1.00 -10.47
CA GLU A 207 -1.00 -1.37 -9.96
C GLU A 207 -2.05 -0.27 -10.22
N ALA A 208 -1.68 1.00 -10.07
CA ALA A 208 -2.55 2.13 -10.35
C ALA A 208 -2.87 2.24 -11.84
N GLN A 209 -1.88 2.03 -12.72
CA GLN A 209 -2.07 2.00 -14.17
C GLN A 209 -2.97 0.84 -14.58
N ALA A 210 -2.70 -0.37 -14.08
CA ALA A 210 -3.54 -1.54 -14.35
C ALA A 210 -4.99 -1.33 -13.91
N LYS A 211 -5.22 -0.70 -12.74
CA LYS A 211 -6.57 -0.32 -12.27
C LYS A 211 -7.22 0.73 -13.16
N ALA A 212 -6.47 1.74 -13.61
CA ALA A 212 -6.98 2.78 -14.50
C ALA A 212 -7.35 2.20 -15.88
N ASP A 213 -6.49 1.36 -16.45
CA ASP A 213 -6.72 0.69 -17.73
C ASP A 213 -7.90 -0.29 -17.66
N ALA A 214 -8.01 -1.06 -16.58
CA ALA A 214 -9.14 -1.94 -16.35
C ALA A 214 -10.46 -1.15 -16.24
N LYS A 215 -10.45 0.00 -15.56
CA LYS A 215 -11.61 0.89 -15.45
C LYS A 215 -11.98 1.49 -16.82
N ARG A 216 -11.00 1.92 -17.62
CA ARG A 216 -11.21 2.44 -18.97
C ARG A 216 -11.82 1.37 -19.88
N LEU A 217 -11.26 0.16 -19.89
CA LEU A 217 -11.75 -0.95 -20.70
C LEU A 217 -13.17 -1.39 -20.27
N ALA A 218 -13.45 -1.38 -18.97
CA ALA A 218 -14.79 -1.69 -18.47
C ALA A 218 -15.82 -0.63 -18.89
N ALA A 219 -15.46 0.66 -18.80
CA ALA A 219 -16.31 1.76 -19.24
C ALA A 219 -16.58 1.70 -20.76
N GLU A 220 -15.55 1.43 -21.57
CA GLU A 220 -15.69 1.27 -23.02
C GLU A 220 -16.58 0.08 -23.39
N LYS A 221 -16.38 -1.08 -22.76
CA LYS A 221 -17.24 -2.26 -22.96
C LYS A 221 -18.67 -2.02 -22.52
N ALA A 222 -18.90 -1.25 -21.47
CA ALA A 222 -20.24 -0.88 -21.02
C ALA A 222 -20.92 0.06 -22.04
N ALA A 223 -20.22 1.11 -22.48
CA ALA A 223 -20.71 2.04 -23.48
C ALA A 223 -21.01 1.35 -24.82
N ALA A 224 -20.15 0.43 -25.26
CA ALA A 224 -20.38 -0.35 -26.49
C ALA A 224 -21.61 -1.26 -26.38
N LYS A 225 -21.84 -1.90 -25.22
CA LYS A 225 -23.03 -2.72 -24.98
C LYS A 225 -24.30 -1.88 -24.92
N GLU A 226 -24.24 -0.69 -24.34
CA GLU A 226 -25.36 0.24 -24.26
C GLU A 226 -25.72 0.79 -25.65
N ALA A 227 -24.72 1.20 -26.43
CA ALA A 227 -24.92 1.62 -27.82
C ALA A 227 -25.51 0.50 -28.67
N ALA A 228 -25.00 -0.73 -28.54
CA ALA A 228 -25.55 -1.89 -29.23
C ALA A 228 -27.00 -2.21 -28.80
N ALA A 229 -27.34 -2.05 -27.52
CA ALA A 229 -28.70 -2.27 -27.03
C ALA A 229 -29.70 -1.18 -27.47
N ARG A 230 -29.22 0.02 -27.83
CA ARG A 230 -30.04 1.14 -28.33
C ARG A 230 -30.35 1.06 -29.84
N VAL A 231 -29.80 0.07 -30.55
CA VAL A 231 -30.12 -0.16 -31.97
C VAL A 231 -31.53 -0.73 -32.08
N ASP A 232 -32.40 -0.08 -32.87
CA ASP A 232 -33.76 -0.54 -33.13
C ASP A 232 -33.74 -1.95 -33.78
N PRO A 233 -34.51 -2.92 -33.26
CA PRO A 233 -34.56 -4.27 -33.80
C PRO A 233 -34.93 -4.34 -35.30
N ARG A 234 -35.70 -3.37 -35.80
CA ARG A 234 -36.11 -3.29 -37.22
C ARG A 234 -35.00 -2.78 -38.14
N ASP A 235 -34.03 -2.05 -37.58
CA ASP A 235 -32.91 -1.47 -38.32
C ASP A 235 -31.62 -2.30 -38.21
N MET A 236 -31.56 -3.24 -37.25
CA MET A 236 -30.39 -4.07 -36.96
C MET A 236 -29.83 -4.81 -38.19
N PHE A 237 -30.68 -5.26 -39.11
CA PHE A 237 -30.27 -6.05 -40.28
C PHE A 237 -30.19 -5.23 -41.59
N LYS A 238 -30.54 -3.95 -41.58
CA LYS A 238 -30.60 -3.10 -42.79
C LYS A 238 -29.23 -2.76 -43.37
N ASN A 239 -28.19 -2.76 -42.54
CA ASN A 239 -26.80 -2.54 -42.97
C ASN A 239 -26.08 -3.85 -43.37
N GLY A 240 -26.80 -4.97 -43.49
CA GLY A 240 -26.26 -6.27 -43.87
C GLY A 240 -26.48 -6.62 -45.36
N PRO A 241 -25.94 -7.75 -45.83
CA PRO A 241 -26.03 -8.22 -47.23
C PRO A 241 -27.40 -8.86 -47.55
N TYR A 242 -28.48 -8.12 -47.32
CA TYR A 242 -29.86 -8.60 -47.44
C TYR A 242 -30.73 -7.63 -48.25
N LYS A 243 -31.51 -8.17 -49.21
CA LYS A 243 -32.34 -7.36 -50.12
C LYS A 243 -33.80 -7.21 -49.71
N ALA A 244 -34.35 -8.19 -48.99
CA ALA A 244 -35.75 -8.17 -48.58
C ALA A 244 -35.90 -8.57 -47.10
N PHE A 245 -36.86 -7.94 -46.43
CA PHE A 245 -37.13 -8.08 -45.01
C PHE A 245 -38.63 -8.38 -44.80
N ASP A 246 -38.97 -9.10 -43.73
CA ASP A 246 -40.35 -9.29 -43.31
C ASP A 246 -40.92 -8.07 -42.56
N ALA A 247 -42.19 -8.13 -42.13
CA ALA A 247 -42.87 -7.05 -41.41
C ALA A 247 -42.16 -6.65 -40.11
N ASP A 248 -41.39 -7.57 -39.51
CA ASP A 248 -40.65 -7.37 -38.26
C ASP A 248 -39.21 -6.87 -38.51
N GLY A 249 -38.78 -6.76 -39.78
CA GLY A 249 -37.43 -6.32 -40.16
C GLY A 249 -36.39 -7.44 -40.20
N VAL A 250 -36.81 -8.72 -40.21
CA VAL A 250 -35.92 -9.88 -40.32
C VAL A 250 -35.65 -10.21 -41.79
N PRO A 251 -34.39 -10.45 -42.20
CA PRO A 251 -34.06 -10.78 -43.59
C PRO A 251 -34.79 -12.03 -44.11
N THR A 252 -35.39 -11.92 -45.29
CA THR A 252 -36.07 -13.03 -46.01
C THR A 252 -35.31 -13.47 -47.26
N GLN A 253 -34.54 -12.56 -47.88
CA GLN A 253 -33.70 -12.85 -49.05
C GLN A 253 -32.25 -12.41 -48.84
N ASN A 254 -31.32 -13.14 -49.46
CA ASN A 254 -29.90 -12.79 -49.50
C ASN A 254 -29.63 -11.65 -50.52
N ASP A 255 -28.38 -11.18 -50.61
CA ASP A 255 -27.92 -10.16 -51.58
C ASP A 255 -28.25 -10.46 -53.05
N LYS A 256 -28.43 -11.73 -53.40
CA LYS A 256 -28.77 -12.20 -54.74
C LYS A 256 -30.29 -12.27 -55.00
N GLY A 257 -31.12 -11.97 -53.99
CA GLY A 257 -32.58 -12.07 -54.07
C GLY A 257 -33.11 -13.49 -53.89
N GLU A 258 -32.26 -14.44 -53.49
CA GLU A 258 -32.68 -15.82 -53.24
C GLU A 258 -33.22 -15.97 -51.81
N PRO A 259 -34.26 -16.80 -51.60
CA PRO A 259 -34.84 -17.04 -50.28
C PRO A 259 -33.83 -17.69 -49.32
N LEU A 260 -33.72 -17.13 -48.11
CA LEU A 260 -32.82 -17.64 -47.09
C LEU A 260 -33.21 -19.06 -46.64
N PRO A 261 -32.24 -19.97 -46.41
CA PRO A 261 -32.50 -21.29 -45.84
C PRO A 261 -33.20 -21.19 -44.47
N LYS A 262 -34.16 -22.09 -44.20
CA LYS A 262 -34.94 -22.11 -42.95
C LYS A 262 -34.07 -22.09 -41.67
N SER A 263 -32.89 -22.69 -41.71
CA SER A 263 -31.91 -22.69 -40.61
C SER A 263 -31.27 -21.31 -40.36
N GLN A 264 -30.95 -20.57 -41.43
CA GLN A 264 -30.40 -19.22 -41.34
C GLN A 264 -31.45 -18.22 -40.90
N PHE A 265 -32.68 -18.32 -41.42
CA PHE A 265 -33.81 -17.50 -40.99
C PHE A 265 -34.10 -17.68 -39.48
N LYS A 266 -34.11 -18.92 -38.98
CA LYS A 266 -34.32 -19.20 -37.55
C LYS A 266 -33.19 -18.64 -36.66
N LYS A 267 -31.95 -18.59 -37.16
CA LYS A 267 -30.81 -17.99 -36.46
C LYS A 267 -30.93 -16.46 -36.39
N LEU A 268 -31.29 -15.82 -37.49
CA LEU A 268 -31.51 -14.36 -37.57
C LEU A 268 -32.71 -13.92 -36.72
N LYS A 269 -33.81 -14.68 -36.74
CA LYS A 269 -34.98 -14.43 -35.87
C LYS A 269 -34.64 -14.55 -34.38
N LYS A 270 -33.77 -15.49 -33.99
CA LYS A 270 -33.28 -15.61 -32.61
C LYS A 270 -32.40 -14.42 -32.19
N GLN A 271 -31.58 -13.89 -33.10
CA GLN A 271 -30.78 -12.68 -32.86
C GLN A 271 -31.67 -11.44 -32.75
N TRP A 272 -32.69 -11.33 -33.59
CA TRP A 272 -33.70 -10.27 -33.53
C TRP A 272 -34.47 -10.26 -32.20
N GLU A 273 -34.95 -11.41 -31.72
CA GLU A 273 -35.65 -11.47 -30.42
C GLU A 273 -34.76 -11.12 -29.23
N ALA A 274 -33.47 -11.47 -29.29
CA ALA A 274 -32.51 -11.09 -28.28
C ALA A 274 -32.27 -9.57 -28.27
N GLN A 275 -32.15 -8.96 -29.45
CA GLN A 275 -32.01 -7.51 -29.61
C GLN A 275 -33.28 -6.76 -29.18
N LYS A 276 -34.47 -7.26 -29.52
CA LYS A 276 -35.74 -6.69 -29.09
C LYS A 276 -35.85 -6.64 -27.56
N LYS A 277 -35.51 -7.73 -26.88
CA LYS A 277 -35.47 -7.76 -25.40
C LYS A 277 -34.42 -6.82 -24.82
N ALA A 278 -33.29 -6.60 -25.51
CA ALA A 278 -32.26 -5.65 -25.08
C ALA A 278 -32.72 -4.19 -25.26
N PHE A 279 -33.33 -3.88 -26.40
CA PHE A 279 -33.86 -2.55 -26.75
C PHE A 279 -35.04 -2.13 -25.88
N GLU A 280 -35.97 -3.04 -25.60
CA GLU A 280 -37.10 -2.80 -24.67
C GLU A 280 -36.58 -2.50 -23.25
N LYS A 281 -35.57 -3.24 -22.78
CA LYS A 281 -34.93 -2.99 -21.48
C LYS A 281 -34.14 -1.69 -21.42
N ALA A 282 -33.51 -1.29 -22.52
CA ALA A 282 -32.78 -0.02 -22.62
C ALA A 282 -33.71 1.19 -22.75
N SER A 283 -34.87 1.02 -23.38
CA SER A 283 -35.87 2.08 -23.57
C SER A 283 -36.78 2.29 -22.35
N ALA A 284 -36.85 1.30 -21.45
CA ALA A 284 -37.62 1.35 -20.20
C ALA A 284 -36.82 1.90 -19.01
N LYS A 285 -35.56 2.27 -19.22
CA LYS A 285 -34.61 2.75 -18.20
C LYS A 285 -34.33 4.23 -18.40
#